data_AF-A0A641S0B5-F1
#
_entry.id   AF-A0A641S0B5-F1
#
_cell.length_a   1.000
_cell.length_b   1.000
_cell.length_c   1.000
_cell.angle_alpha   90.00
_cell.angle_beta   90.00
_cell.angle_gamma   90.00
#
_symmetry.space_group_name_H-M   'P 1'
#
loop_
_entity.id
_entity.type
_entity.pdbx_description
1 polymer ?
#
loop_
_entity_poly.entity_id
_entity_poly.type
_entity_poly.pdbx_seq_one_letter_code
_entity_poly.pdbx_strand_id
1 'polypeptide(L)'
;MKRITYICAILLSSVLMFSCSDYLEAPPSVDLDEDGVFADRTLTEQYITGIYAEGMPLGFSMGSSGIDRKLCATSTLAGACDEAEQGANWGKGNASWNVDNHNNSSIDWDEDPRHNTRWQTLRKCNIVLERIDEVPDDPGDVDFKTRSRGEAYFMRALVFWEGVYRYGGLPIIP
;
A
#
# COMPACT_ATOMS: atom_id res chain seq x y z
N MET A 1 50.41 -39.21 20.33
CA MET A 1 49.32 -38.78 21.23
C MET A 1 49.01 -37.29 21.11
N LYS A 2 49.98 -36.37 21.30
CA LYS A 2 49.74 -34.90 21.23
C LYS A 2 49.08 -34.40 19.94
N ARG A 3 49.44 -34.95 18.77
CA ARG A 3 48.83 -34.56 17.47
C ARG A 3 47.35 -34.94 17.34
N ILE A 4 46.95 -36.08 17.92
CA ILE A 4 45.54 -36.52 17.90
C ILE A 4 44.72 -35.65 18.86
N THR A 5 45.28 -35.28 20.02
CA THR A 5 44.61 -34.36 20.95
C THR A 5 44.38 -32.97 20.35
N TYR A 6 45.31 -32.44 19.54
CA TYR A 6 45.09 -31.17 18.84
C TYR A 6 43.99 -31.25 17.78
N ILE A 7 43.92 -32.36 17.03
CA ILE A 7 42.85 -32.58 16.03
C ILE A 7 41.49 -32.66 16.71
N CYS A 8 41.38 -33.39 17.82
CA CYS A 8 40.13 -33.48 18.59
C CYS A 8 39.72 -32.13 19.20
N ALA A 9 40.68 -31.32 19.65
CA ALA A 9 40.39 -29.99 20.21
C ALA A 9 39.87 -29.01 19.15
N ILE A 10 40.41 -29.06 17.92
CA ILE A 10 39.95 -28.23 16.79
C ILE A 10 38.54 -28.65 16.37
N LEU A 11 38.27 -29.96 16.30
CA LEU A 11 36.95 -30.48 15.97
C LEU A 11 35.90 -30.09 17.02
N LEU A 12 36.25 -30.18 18.31
CA LEU A 12 35.37 -29.77 19.40
C LEU A 12 35.10 -28.25 19.40
N SER A 13 36.10 -27.44 19.07
CA SER A 13 35.96 -25.99 18.90
C SER A 13 35.03 -25.62 17.74
N SER A 14 35.09 -26.36 16.62
CA SER A 14 34.23 -26.11 15.46
C SER A 14 32.74 -26.40 15.71
N VAL A 15 32.42 -27.34 16.61
CA VAL A 15 31.03 -27.64 16.99
C VAL A 15 30.45 -26.55 17.90
N LEU A 16 31.28 -25.90 18.71
CA LEU A 16 30.85 -24.82 19.60
C LEU A 16 30.46 -23.52 18.87
N MET A 17 30.85 -23.36 17.59
CA MET A 17 30.45 -22.20 16.78
C MET A 17 29.02 -22.29 16.21
N PHE A 18 28.34 -23.44 16.30
CA PHE A 18 26.96 -23.62 15.81
C PHE A 18 25.89 -23.50 16.91
N SER A 19 26.26 -23.21 18.16
CA SER A 19 25.34 -23.27 19.31
C SER A 19 24.53 -22.00 19.59
N CYS A 20 24.62 -20.97 18.75
CA CYS A 20 23.96 -19.68 18.99
C CYS A 20 22.96 -19.37 17.87
N SER A 21 21.82 -20.07 17.84
CA SER A 21 20.70 -19.77 16.93
C SER A 21 19.65 -18.84 17.55
N ASP A 22 19.46 -18.88 18.88
CA ASP A 22 18.23 -18.33 19.51
C ASP A 22 18.44 -17.08 20.37
N TYR A 23 19.66 -16.52 20.47
CA TYR A 23 19.93 -15.40 21.39
C TYR A 23 19.32 -14.06 20.93
N LEU A 24 18.93 -13.95 19.66
CA LEU A 24 18.38 -12.74 19.05
C LEU A 24 16.93 -12.88 18.58
N GLU A 25 16.26 -14.00 18.89
CA GLU A 25 14.84 -14.11 18.60
C GLU A 25 14.06 -13.23 19.58
N ALA A 26 13.45 -12.18 19.06
CA ALA A 26 12.48 -11.40 19.81
C ALA A 26 11.35 -12.34 20.25
N PRO A 27 10.83 -12.20 21.49
CA PRO A 27 9.68 -12.98 21.92
C PRO A 27 8.54 -12.81 20.90
N PRO A 28 7.74 -13.84 20.62
CA PRO A 28 6.65 -13.76 19.65
C PRO A 28 5.79 -12.55 20.01
N SER A 29 5.76 -11.59 19.09
CA SER A 29 4.95 -10.39 19.28
C SER A 29 3.48 -10.78 19.30
N VAL A 30 2.68 -10.09 20.11
CA VAL A 30 1.21 -10.17 20.05
C VAL A 30 0.68 -9.40 18.83
N ASP A 31 1.56 -8.68 18.12
CA ASP A 31 1.21 -7.94 16.92
C ASP A 31 0.82 -8.90 15.79
N LEU A 32 -0.27 -8.55 15.11
CA LEU A 32 -0.72 -9.25 13.91
C LEU A 32 0.26 -8.97 12.77
N ASP A 33 0.90 -10.02 12.26
CA ASP A 33 1.77 -9.98 11.09
C ASP A 33 1.03 -10.35 9.80
N GLU A 34 1.72 -10.23 8.65
CA GLU A 34 1.11 -10.55 7.36
C GLU A 34 0.75 -12.05 7.26
N ASP A 35 1.56 -12.93 7.85
CA ASP A 35 1.30 -14.39 7.86
C ASP A 35 0.00 -14.70 8.61
N GLY A 36 -0.23 -14.08 9.76
CA GLY A 36 -1.48 -14.19 10.50
C GLY A 36 -2.68 -13.61 9.74
N VAL A 37 -2.50 -12.54 8.96
CA VAL A 37 -3.57 -11.97 8.12
C VAL A 37 -3.99 -12.93 7.02
N PHE A 38 -3.04 -13.49 6.27
CA PHE A 38 -3.34 -14.38 5.15
C PHE A 38 -3.68 -15.81 5.60
N ALA A 39 -3.36 -16.20 6.84
CA ALA A 39 -3.83 -17.45 7.43
C ALA A 39 -5.32 -17.43 7.82
N ASP A 40 -5.97 -16.26 7.87
CA ASP A 40 -7.39 -16.11 8.21
C ASP A 40 -8.18 -15.39 7.10
N ARG A 41 -9.24 -16.03 6.61
CA ARG A 41 -10.07 -15.50 5.51
C ARG A 41 -10.75 -14.18 5.87
N THR A 42 -11.18 -14.01 7.12
CA THR A 42 -11.86 -12.77 7.58
C THR A 42 -10.86 -11.62 7.67
N LEU A 43 -9.67 -11.87 8.21
CA LEU A 43 -8.61 -10.87 8.26
C LEU A 43 -8.13 -10.47 6.86
N THR A 44 -8.02 -11.44 5.94
CA THR A 44 -7.71 -11.15 4.54
C THR A 44 -8.78 -10.28 3.89
N GLU A 45 -10.06 -10.56 4.11
CA GLU A 45 -11.16 -9.72 3.58
C GLU A 45 -11.10 -8.29 4.16
N GLN A 46 -10.74 -8.13 5.44
CA GLN A 46 -10.53 -6.81 6.03
C GLN A 46 -9.33 -6.09 5.41
N TYR A 47 -8.25 -6.80 5.12
CA TYR A 47 -7.09 -6.26 4.41
C TYR A 47 -7.48 -5.74 3.02
N ILE A 48 -8.23 -6.53 2.25
CA ILE A 48 -8.75 -6.14 0.92
C ILE A 48 -9.72 -4.96 1.05
N THR A 49 -10.59 -4.95 2.05
CA THR A 49 -11.49 -3.81 2.33
C THR A 49 -10.70 -2.52 2.56
N GLY A 50 -9.53 -2.61 3.23
CA GLY A 50 -8.60 -1.50 3.38
C GLY A 50 -8.05 -0.97 2.06
N ILE A 51 -7.83 -1.83 1.06
CA ILE A 51 -7.42 -1.42 -0.29
C ILE A 51 -8.49 -0.54 -0.92
N TYR A 52 -9.78 -0.90 -0.80
CA TYR A 52 -10.88 -0.06 -1.30
C TYR A 52 -10.96 1.28 -0.57
N ALA A 53 -10.89 1.26 0.76
CA ALA A 53 -11.01 2.47 1.56
C ALA A 53 -9.94 3.52 1.21
N GLU A 54 -8.71 3.07 0.91
CA GLU A 54 -7.58 3.95 0.60
C GLU A 54 -7.41 4.23 -0.90
N GLY A 55 -7.69 3.24 -1.74
CA GLY A 55 -7.41 3.25 -3.18
C GLY A 55 -8.48 3.88 -4.05
N MET A 56 -9.74 3.88 -3.62
CA MET A 56 -10.84 4.35 -4.46
C MET A 56 -10.70 5.84 -4.81
N PRO A 57 -10.58 6.22 -6.10
CA PRO A 57 -10.50 7.62 -6.50
C PRO A 57 -11.77 8.36 -6.07
N LEU A 58 -11.60 9.59 -5.56
CA LEU A 58 -12.71 10.45 -5.19
C LEU A 58 -12.82 11.60 -6.19
N GLY A 59 -13.94 11.66 -6.91
CA GLY A 59 -14.17 12.61 -7.99
C GLY A 59 -14.87 13.92 -7.59
N PHE A 60 -15.18 14.16 -6.31
CA PHE A 60 -16.00 15.31 -5.89
C PHE A 60 -15.30 16.16 -4.86
N SER A 61 -14.96 17.42 -5.16
CA SER A 61 -14.38 18.38 -4.20
C SER A 61 -15.11 18.34 -2.85
N MET A 62 -14.51 17.71 -1.85
CA MET A 62 -15.06 17.61 -0.48
C MET A 62 -14.28 18.54 0.43
N GLY A 63 -14.98 19.35 1.22
CA GLY A 63 -14.37 20.30 2.14
C GLY A 63 -13.53 19.59 3.21
N SER A 64 -12.30 20.03 3.42
CA SER A 64 -11.32 19.38 4.29
C SER A 64 -11.53 19.59 5.79
N SER A 65 -12.63 20.23 6.22
CA SER A 65 -12.89 20.50 7.63
C SER A 65 -13.59 19.31 8.29
N GLY A 66 -12.92 18.64 9.23
CA GLY A 66 -13.54 17.61 10.09
C GLY A 66 -13.68 16.22 9.46
N ILE A 67 -13.10 15.98 8.28
CA ILE A 67 -13.01 14.65 7.66
C ILE A 67 -11.56 14.19 7.58
N ASP A 68 -11.37 12.86 7.66
CA ASP A 68 -10.08 12.23 7.41
C ASP A 68 -9.55 12.70 6.04
N ARG A 69 -8.30 13.16 6.03
CA ARG A 69 -7.58 13.61 4.83
C ARG A 69 -7.63 12.57 3.71
N LYS A 70 -7.76 11.29 4.06
CA LYS A 70 -7.95 10.19 3.13
C LYS A 70 -9.23 10.33 2.30
N LEU A 71 -10.24 11.10 2.71
CA LEU A 71 -11.52 11.26 2.00
C LEU A 71 -11.67 12.59 1.25
N CYS A 72 -10.64 13.44 1.24
CA CYS A 72 -10.70 14.74 0.57
C CYS A 72 -10.39 14.58 -0.93
N ALA A 73 -11.32 14.99 -1.77
CA ALA A 73 -11.15 14.96 -3.21
C ALA A 73 -10.36 16.16 -3.75
N THR A 74 -9.70 15.90 -4.86
CA THR A 74 -8.74 16.79 -5.53
C THR A 74 -8.68 16.52 -7.02
N SER A 75 -9.79 16.08 -7.61
CA SER A 75 -9.93 16.35 -9.03
C SER A 75 -10.31 17.82 -9.14
N THR A 76 -9.32 18.66 -9.44
CA THR A 76 -9.58 20.03 -9.88
C THR A 76 -9.88 20.07 -11.37
N LEU A 77 -9.89 18.92 -12.06
CA LEU A 77 -9.84 18.83 -13.53
C LEU A 77 -10.89 19.69 -14.22
N ALA A 78 -12.14 19.66 -13.77
CA ALA A 78 -13.22 20.50 -14.33
C ALA A 78 -13.05 22.00 -14.04
N GLY A 79 -12.46 22.35 -12.89
CA GLY A 79 -12.15 23.73 -12.50
C GLY A 79 -10.77 24.23 -12.94
N ALA A 80 -9.94 23.34 -13.49
CA ALA A 80 -8.67 23.62 -14.16
C ALA A 80 -8.86 23.74 -15.68
N CYS A 81 -10.05 23.40 -16.19
CA CYS A 81 -10.49 23.64 -17.56
C CYS A 81 -11.73 24.55 -17.59
N ASP A 82 -12.28 24.78 -18.79
CA ASP A 82 -13.44 25.64 -19.02
C ASP A 82 -14.79 24.95 -18.77
N GLU A 83 -14.80 23.74 -18.20
CA GLU A 83 -16.01 22.95 -17.93
C GLU A 83 -16.76 23.42 -16.67
N ALA A 84 -16.04 23.89 -15.64
CA ALA A 84 -16.61 24.34 -14.39
C ALA A 84 -15.79 25.45 -13.72
N GLU A 85 -16.41 26.19 -12.80
CA GLU A 85 -15.74 27.18 -11.97
C GLU A 85 -15.88 26.82 -10.48
N GLN A 86 -14.80 26.99 -9.73
CA GLN A 86 -14.83 26.86 -8.27
C GLN A 86 -15.43 28.14 -7.67
N GLY A 87 -16.49 28.05 -6.87
CA GLY A 87 -17.16 29.24 -6.32
C GLY A 87 -16.39 29.97 -5.21
N ALA A 88 -15.38 29.33 -4.61
CA ALA A 88 -14.59 29.92 -3.54
C ALA A 88 -13.22 30.39 -4.04
N ASN A 89 -12.80 31.60 -3.64
CA ASN A 89 -11.47 32.14 -4.00
C ASN A 89 -10.31 31.25 -3.53
N TRP A 90 -10.47 30.53 -2.41
CA TRP A 90 -9.46 29.62 -1.87
C TRP A 90 -9.49 28.23 -2.52
N GLY A 91 -10.46 27.94 -3.40
CA GLY A 91 -10.50 26.70 -4.16
C GLY A 91 -9.30 26.58 -5.11
N LYS A 92 -8.74 25.39 -5.27
CA LYS A 92 -7.47 25.18 -5.99
C LYS A 92 -7.54 25.44 -7.49
N GLY A 93 -8.72 25.32 -8.10
CA GLY A 93 -8.96 25.83 -9.45
C GLY A 93 -8.64 27.32 -9.56
N ASN A 94 -9.14 28.15 -8.64
CA ASN A 94 -8.93 29.61 -8.65
C ASN A 94 -7.58 30.04 -8.10
N ALA A 95 -7.17 29.48 -6.95
CA ALA A 95 -5.99 29.92 -6.20
C ALA A 95 -4.66 29.35 -6.73
N SER A 96 -4.72 28.30 -7.53
CA SER A 96 -3.53 27.65 -8.12
C SER A 96 -3.63 27.59 -9.65
N TRP A 97 -4.65 26.93 -10.22
CA TRP A 97 -4.69 26.63 -11.67
C TRP A 97 -4.90 27.86 -12.55
N ASN A 98 -5.89 28.70 -12.22
CA ASN A 98 -6.21 29.90 -13.00
C ASN A 98 -5.13 30.99 -12.95
N VAL A 99 -4.25 30.94 -11.94
CA VAL A 99 -3.22 31.96 -11.68
C VAL A 99 -1.79 31.43 -11.84
N ASP A 100 -1.62 30.19 -12.30
CA ASP A 100 -0.32 29.53 -12.48
C ASP A 100 0.57 29.54 -11.22
N ASN A 101 -0.03 29.25 -10.06
CA ASN A 101 0.64 29.30 -8.75
C ASN A 101 1.01 27.90 -8.21
N HIS A 102 1.22 26.93 -9.10
CA HIS A 102 1.66 25.58 -8.74
C HIS A 102 3.18 25.49 -8.65
N ASN A 103 3.66 24.76 -7.65
CA ASN A 103 5.08 24.42 -7.55
C ASN A 103 5.24 22.94 -7.15
N ASN A 104 6.47 22.46 -7.22
CA ASN A 104 6.78 21.05 -6.95
C ASN A 104 6.43 20.60 -5.52
N SER A 105 6.24 21.54 -4.60
CA SER A 105 5.89 21.27 -3.20
C SER A 105 4.38 21.42 -2.93
N SER A 106 3.60 21.99 -3.84
CA SER A 106 2.17 22.24 -3.65
C SER A 106 1.27 21.21 -4.33
N ILE A 107 1.81 20.37 -5.23
CA ILE A 107 1.01 19.41 -6.01
C ILE A 107 0.22 18.42 -5.13
N ASP A 108 0.80 17.99 -4.01
CA ASP A 108 0.14 17.13 -3.03
C ASP A 108 -1.11 17.79 -2.43
N TRP A 109 -1.19 19.12 -2.41
CA TRP A 109 -2.33 19.87 -1.89
C TRP A 109 -3.26 20.41 -2.96
N ASP A 110 -2.70 20.71 -4.13
CA ASP A 110 -3.40 21.40 -5.20
C ASP A 110 -4.07 20.42 -6.17
N GLU A 111 -3.59 19.16 -6.27
CA GLU A 111 -4.09 18.17 -7.23
C GLU A 111 -4.04 16.71 -6.74
N ASP A 112 -3.09 16.31 -5.88
CA ASP A 112 -2.91 14.89 -5.52
C ASP A 112 -2.51 14.62 -4.04
N PRO A 113 -3.44 14.78 -3.07
CA PRO A 113 -3.22 14.52 -1.65
C PRO A 113 -3.09 13.04 -1.34
N ARG A 114 -3.39 12.17 -2.31
CA ARG A 114 -3.28 10.73 -2.19
C ARG A 114 -2.00 10.21 -2.83
N HIS A 115 -1.08 11.08 -3.26
CA HIS A 115 0.18 10.68 -3.88
C HIS A 115 0.88 9.55 -3.12
N ASN A 116 1.10 9.76 -1.81
CA ASN A 116 1.78 8.80 -0.96
C ASN A 116 0.93 7.55 -0.66
N THR A 117 -0.36 7.75 -0.38
CA THR A 117 -1.29 6.65 -0.09
C THR A 117 -1.45 5.72 -1.30
N ARG A 118 -1.43 6.25 -2.53
CA ARG A 118 -1.46 5.48 -3.77
C ARG A 118 -0.37 4.40 -3.79
N TRP A 119 0.87 4.77 -3.48
CA TRP A 119 1.99 3.84 -3.47
C TRP A 119 1.82 2.76 -2.40
N GLN A 120 1.29 3.11 -1.24
CA GLN A 120 0.96 2.15 -0.19
C GLN A 120 -0.13 1.18 -0.65
N THR A 121 -1.19 1.69 -1.30
CA THR A 121 -2.26 0.86 -1.85
C THR A 121 -1.77 -0.05 -2.97
N LEU A 122 -0.89 0.43 -3.86
CA LEU A 122 -0.27 -0.40 -4.90
C LEU A 122 0.50 -1.58 -4.29
N ARG A 123 1.30 -1.31 -3.26
CA ARG A 123 2.02 -2.36 -2.52
C ARG A 123 1.06 -3.38 -1.90
N LYS A 124 -0.02 -2.93 -1.25
CA LYS A 124 -1.04 -3.82 -0.67
C LYS A 124 -1.69 -4.72 -1.73
N CYS A 125 -1.97 -4.17 -2.93
CA CYS A 125 -2.49 -4.97 -4.03
C CYS A 125 -1.50 -6.06 -4.47
N ASN A 126 -0.20 -5.73 -4.58
CA ASN A 126 0.83 -6.72 -4.93
C ASN A 126 0.92 -7.84 -3.89
N ILE A 127 0.89 -7.49 -2.60
CA ILE A 127 0.90 -8.48 -1.51
C ILE A 127 -0.31 -9.43 -1.62
N VAL A 128 -1.52 -8.92 -1.87
CA VAL A 128 -2.69 -9.79 -2.11
C VAL A 128 -2.45 -10.70 -3.30
N LEU A 129 -1.95 -10.18 -4.43
CA LEU A 129 -1.69 -10.98 -5.62
C LEU A 129 -0.65 -12.09 -5.40
N GLU A 130 0.33 -11.84 -4.53
CA GLU A 130 1.36 -12.81 -4.14
C GLU A 130 0.83 -13.88 -3.17
N ARG A 131 -0.05 -13.49 -2.24
CA ARG A 131 -0.39 -14.32 -1.07
C ARG A 131 -1.82 -14.88 -1.05
N ILE A 132 -2.69 -14.46 -1.96
CA ILE A 132 -4.11 -14.86 -1.94
C ILE A 132 -4.33 -16.38 -1.99
N ASP A 133 -3.39 -17.13 -2.57
CA ASP A 133 -3.47 -18.58 -2.65
C ASP A 133 -3.19 -19.29 -1.31
N GLU A 134 -2.53 -18.61 -0.36
CA GLU A 134 -2.23 -19.11 0.99
C GLU A 134 -3.46 -19.11 1.91
N VAL A 135 -4.48 -18.32 1.57
CA VAL A 135 -5.70 -18.19 2.37
C VAL A 135 -6.42 -19.53 2.47
N PRO A 136 -6.97 -19.93 3.63
CA PRO A 136 -7.76 -21.16 3.71
C PRO A 136 -8.97 -21.13 2.77
N ASP A 137 -9.29 -22.26 2.15
CA ASP A 137 -10.50 -22.38 1.34
C ASP A 137 -11.75 -22.32 2.24
N ASP A 138 -12.74 -21.55 1.81
CA ASP A 138 -14.04 -21.42 2.48
C ASP A 138 -15.11 -22.15 1.66
N PRO A 139 -15.68 -23.28 2.16
CA PRO A 139 -16.77 -23.97 1.49
C PRO A 139 -18.02 -23.12 1.26
N GLY A 140 -18.22 -22.04 2.03
CA GLY A 140 -19.32 -21.09 1.87
C GLY A 140 -19.09 -20.06 0.74
N ASP A 141 -17.85 -19.90 0.27
CA ASP A 141 -17.46 -18.91 -0.74
C ASP A 141 -16.25 -19.41 -1.54
N VAL A 142 -16.48 -20.45 -2.35
CA VAL A 142 -15.43 -21.13 -3.15
C VAL A 142 -14.71 -20.20 -4.14
N ASP A 143 -15.34 -19.08 -4.49
CA ASP A 143 -14.81 -18.12 -5.45
C ASP A 143 -14.00 -17.00 -4.79
N PHE A 144 -13.87 -16.98 -3.45
CA PHE A 144 -13.22 -15.91 -2.71
C PHE A 144 -11.85 -15.54 -3.27
N LYS A 145 -10.96 -16.53 -3.47
CA LYS A 145 -9.59 -16.29 -3.97
C LYS A 145 -9.58 -15.71 -5.38
N THR A 146 -10.39 -16.27 -6.27
CA THR A 146 -10.51 -15.82 -7.66
C THR A 146 -11.05 -14.40 -7.74
N ARG A 147 -12.10 -14.11 -6.96
CA ARG A 147 -12.71 -12.79 -6.87
C ARG A 147 -11.72 -11.78 -6.29
N SER A 148 -11.14 -12.06 -5.13
CA SER A 148 -10.13 -11.24 -4.46
C SER A 148 -8.91 -10.93 -5.34
N ARG A 149 -8.44 -11.89 -6.15
CA ARG A 149 -7.38 -11.65 -7.14
C ARG A 149 -7.82 -10.65 -8.21
N GLY A 150 -9.03 -10.79 -8.73
CA GLY A 150 -9.61 -9.85 -9.70
C GLY A 150 -9.75 -8.45 -9.12
N GLU A 151 -10.23 -8.35 -7.88
CA GLU A 151 -10.33 -7.10 -7.12
C GLU A 151 -8.96 -6.42 -6.97
N ALA A 152 -7.95 -7.17 -6.55
CA ALA A 152 -6.59 -6.64 -6.41
C ALA A 152 -5.99 -6.16 -7.75
N TYR A 153 -6.19 -6.90 -8.84
CA TYR A 153 -5.75 -6.44 -10.18
C TYR A 153 -6.47 -5.16 -10.61
N PHE A 154 -7.78 -5.09 -10.45
CA PHE A 154 -8.57 -3.92 -10.81
C PHE A 154 -8.13 -2.70 -10.00
N MET A 155 -8.04 -2.85 -8.67
CA MET A 155 -7.62 -1.77 -7.78
C MET A 155 -6.19 -1.32 -8.10
N ARG A 156 -5.26 -2.24 -8.34
CA ARG A 156 -3.89 -1.90 -8.75
C ARG A 156 -3.88 -1.08 -10.03
N ALA A 157 -4.64 -1.49 -11.05
CA ALA A 157 -4.72 -0.78 -12.32
C ALA A 157 -5.36 0.61 -12.17
N LEU A 158 -6.47 0.71 -11.44
CA LEU A 158 -7.18 1.96 -11.19
C LEU A 158 -6.30 2.97 -10.45
N VAL A 159 -5.68 2.53 -9.35
CA VAL A 159 -4.80 3.34 -8.50
C VAL A 159 -3.55 3.78 -9.28
N PHE A 160 -2.99 2.91 -10.11
CA PHE A 160 -1.85 3.25 -10.97
C PHE A 160 -2.25 4.27 -12.04
N TRP A 161 -3.41 4.09 -12.67
CA TRP A 161 -3.95 5.00 -13.68
C TRP A 161 -4.10 6.43 -13.16
N GLU A 162 -4.57 6.60 -11.92
CA GLU A 162 -4.67 7.90 -11.25
C GLU A 162 -3.36 8.69 -11.22
N GLY A 163 -2.22 8.00 -11.15
CA GLY A 163 -0.92 8.65 -11.22
C GLY A 163 -0.45 8.86 -12.66
N VAL A 164 -0.73 7.94 -13.58
CA VAL A 164 -0.32 8.06 -14.99
C VAL A 164 -0.90 9.32 -15.64
N TYR A 165 -2.21 9.58 -15.49
CA TYR A 165 -2.80 10.76 -16.14
C TYR A 165 -2.40 12.09 -15.48
N ARG A 166 -1.93 12.07 -14.23
CA ARG A 166 -1.44 13.28 -13.53
C ARG A 166 0.02 13.58 -13.82
N TYR A 167 0.86 12.56 -13.92
CA TYR A 167 2.32 12.70 -13.98
C TYR A 167 2.94 12.31 -15.33
N GLY A 168 2.13 11.88 -16.30
CA GLY A 168 2.60 11.51 -17.65
C GLY A 168 3.34 10.18 -17.72
N GLY A 169 3.41 9.42 -16.62
CA GLY A 169 4.05 8.12 -16.51
C GLY A 169 4.53 7.85 -15.09
N LEU A 170 4.47 6.59 -14.66
CA LEU A 170 4.92 6.16 -13.33
C LEU A 170 5.81 4.90 -13.44
N PRO A 171 6.75 4.70 -12.50
CA PRO A 171 7.49 3.44 -12.42
C PRO A 171 6.53 2.29 -12.10
N ILE A 172 6.67 1.19 -12.85
CA ILE A 172 5.93 -0.05 -12.58
C ILE A 172 6.57 -0.71 -11.37
N ILE A 173 5.78 -0.91 -10.31
CA ILE A 173 6.19 -1.68 -9.13
C ILE A 173 5.65 -3.10 -9.33
N PRO A 174 6.52 -4.07 -9.65
CA PRO A 174 6.11 -5.47 -9.85
C PRO A 174 5.51 -6.05 -8.57
#